data_AF-A0A661Y0A5-F1
#
_entry.id   AF-A0A661Y0A5-F1
#
_cell.length_a   1.000
_cell.length_b   1.000
_cell.length_c   1.000
_cell.angle_alpha   90.00
_cell.angle_beta   90.00
_cell.angle_gamma   90.00
#
_symmetry.space_group_name_H-M   'P 1'
#
loop_
_entity.id
_entity.type
_entity.pdbx_description
1 polymer ?
#
loop_
_entity_poly.entity_id
_entity_poly.type
_entity_poly.pdbx_seq_one_letter_code
_entity_poly.pdbx_strand_id
1 'polypeptide(L)'
;EIGFKLLLNEAEVIEDKDQSIAIIGVEYWGITPFKQYGDLKKSMVGVEEIPFKILLSHDPSHWAEEVVGQGQINLTLSGHTHGMQAGIQLKNKEWSPIKFKYPHWAGLYEKEGQYLYVNRGLGWLGFPGRIGMRPEITLIEFE
;
A
#
# COMPACT_ATOMS: atom_id res chain seq x y z
N GLU A 1 7.09 23.88 -5.88
CA GLU A 1 6.10 22.79 -5.73
C GLU A 1 6.60 21.59 -6.53
N ILE A 2 6.59 20.37 -5.98
CA ILE A 2 7.23 19.20 -6.59
C ILE A 2 6.28 18.38 -7.50
N GLY A 3 5.07 18.89 -7.78
CA GLY A 3 4.11 18.29 -8.71
C GLY A 3 3.29 17.11 -8.15
N PHE A 4 3.41 16.80 -6.85
CA PHE A 4 2.64 15.74 -6.20
C PHE A 4 1.52 16.34 -5.35
N LYS A 5 0.33 15.75 -5.46
CA LYS A 5 -0.80 16.02 -4.56
C LYS A 5 -0.74 15.02 -3.39
N LEU A 6 -0.60 15.55 -2.19
CA LEU A 6 -0.66 14.77 -0.96
C LEU A 6 -2.13 14.59 -0.57
N LEU A 7 -2.53 13.36 -0.23
CA LEU A 7 -3.88 13.02 0.21
C LEU A 7 -3.84 12.63 1.69
N LEU A 8 -4.42 13.47 2.56
CA LEU A 8 -4.41 13.27 4.01
C LEU A 8 -5.82 12.98 4.53
N ASN A 9 -6.19 11.70 4.56
CA ASN A 9 -7.58 11.28 4.81
C ASN A 9 -8.55 11.94 3.81
N GLU A 10 -8.14 11.89 2.54
CA GLU A 10 -8.77 12.54 1.40
C GLU A 10 -8.83 11.58 0.21
N ALA A 11 -9.70 11.87 -0.76
CA ALA A 11 -9.78 11.13 -2.00
C ALA A 11 -9.85 12.06 -3.22
N GLU A 12 -9.39 11.54 -4.35
CA GLU A 12 -9.49 12.15 -5.66
C GLU A 12 -10.09 11.15 -6.64
N VAL A 13 -10.91 11.65 -7.55
CA VAL A 13 -11.46 10.82 -8.63
C VAL A 13 -10.66 11.07 -9.90
N ILE A 14 -10.19 9.99 -10.51
CA ILE A 14 -9.63 10.01 -11.85
C ILE A 14 -10.72 9.49 -12.79
N GLU A 15 -11.08 10.29 -13.77
CA GLU A 15 -12.05 9.94 -14.80
C GLU A 15 -11.32 9.64 -16.12
N ASP A 16 -11.64 8.51 -16.74
CA ASP A 16 -11.28 8.21 -18.13
C ASP A 16 -12.54 7.74 -18.88
N LYS A 17 -13.03 8.60 -19.77
CA LYS A 17 -14.26 8.40 -20.54
C LYS A 17 -15.46 8.12 -19.61
N ASP A 18 -15.96 6.89 -19.62
CA ASP A 18 -17.13 6.43 -18.85
C ASP A 18 -16.72 5.64 -17.59
N GLN A 19 -15.43 5.62 -17.27
CA GLN A 19 -14.87 4.94 -16.10
C GLN A 19 -14.33 5.94 -15.10
N SER A 20 -14.52 5.64 -13.81
CA SER A 20 -14.00 6.43 -12.71
C SER A 20 -13.29 5.53 -11.71
N ILE A 21 -12.15 6.01 -11.22
CA ILE A 21 -11.35 5.37 -10.19
C ILE A 21 -11.20 6.38 -9.05
N ALA A 22 -11.54 5.96 -7.83
CA ALA A 22 -11.23 6.75 -6.64
C ALA A 22 -9.83 6.40 -6.14
N ILE A 23 -8.96 7.40 -6.05
CA ILE A 23 -7.66 7.32 -5.38
C ILE A 23 -7.83 7.89 -3.99
N ILE A 24 -7.72 7.04 -2.98
CA ILE A 24 -7.97 7.38 -1.59
C ILE A 24 -6.62 7.39 -0.86
N GLY A 25 -6.32 8.43 -0.09
CA GLY A 25 -5.15 8.49 0.75
C GLY A 25 -5.52 8.60 2.22
N VAL A 26 -4.91 7.76 3.05
CA VAL A 26 -4.99 7.89 4.51
C VAL A 26 -3.70 8.48 5.06
N GLU A 27 -3.82 9.16 6.19
CA GLU A 27 -2.66 9.60 6.96
C GLU A 27 -1.88 8.41 7.57
N TYR A 28 -0.84 8.74 8.35
CA TYR A 28 0.05 7.76 8.95
C TYR A 28 -0.70 6.67 9.75
N TRP A 29 -0.45 5.42 9.37
CA TRP A 29 -0.83 4.23 10.13
C TRP A 29 0.43 3.57 10.66
N GLY A 30 0.51 3.36 11.97
CA GLY A 30 1.64 2.71 12.61
C GLY A 30 1.18 1.56 13.50
N ILE A 31 1.97 0.48 13.54
CA ILE A 31 1.81 -0.59 14.54
C ILE A 31 2.11 -0.01 15.94
N THR A 32 1.31 -0.36 16.95
CA THR A 32 1.58 -0.04 18.36
C THR A 32 3.06 -0.20 18.71
N PRO A 33 3.72 0.80 19.34
CA PRO A 33 3.16 1.98 20.04
C PRO A 33 3.06 3.25 19.18
N PHE A 34 3.21 3.15 17.86
CA PHE A 34 3.12 4.31 16.98
C PHE A 34 1.67 4.79 16.84
N LYS A 35 1.51 6.09 16.55
CA LYS A 35 0.18 6.70 16.41
C LYS A 35 -0.49 6.25 15.11
N GLN A 36 -1.81 6.26 15.12
CA GLN A 36 -2.64 6.06 13.94
C GLN A 36 -3.44 7.34 13.72
N TYR A 37 -3.15 8.02 12.63
CA TYR A 37 -3.84 9.23 12.16
C TYR A 37 -4.70 8.96 10.93
N GLY A 38 -4.51 7.80 10.29
CA GLY A 38 -5.36 7.34 9.20
C GLY A 38 -6.82 7.20 9.66
N ASP A 39 -7.72 7.73 8.85
CA ASP A 39 -9.17 7.63 9.01
C ASP A 39 -9.77 7.24 7.66
N LEU A 40 -9.90 5.92 7.44
CA LEU A 40 -10.42 5.39 6.19
C LEU A 40 -11.83 5.89 5.91
N LYS A 41 -12.69 5.97 6.93
CA LYS A 41 -14.07 6.44 6.78
C LYS A 41 -14.12 7.88 6.29
N LYS A 42 -13.33 8.77 6.88
CA LYS A 42 -13.22 10.17 6.43
C LYS A 42 -12.67 10.25 5.00
N SER A 43 -11.68 9.44 4.67
CA SER A 43 -11.07 9.45 3.33
C SER A 43 -12.01 9.00 2.21
N MET A 44 -13.08 8.26 2.54
CA MET A 44 -14.06 7.77 1.56
C MET A 44 -15.23 8.73 1.30
N VAL A 45 -15.33 9.85 2.03
CA VAL A 45 -16.44 10.79 1.89
C VAL A 45 -16.44 11.41 0.49
N GLY A 46 -17.56 11.27 -0.22
CA GLY A 46 -17.77 11.80 -1.57
C GLY A 46 -17.33 10.86 -2.70
N VAL A 47 -16.78 9.69 -2.38
CA VAL A 47 -16.39 8.66 -3.36
C VAL A 47 -17.04 7.30 -3.10
N GLU A 48 -18.04 7.23 -2.21
CA GLU A 48 -18.67 5.98 -1.77
C GLU A 48 -19.23 5.17 -2.94
N GLU A 49 -19.88 5.85 -3.88
CA GLU A 49 -20.54 5.25 -5.05
C GLU A 49 -19.59 4.92 -6.21
N ILE A 50 -18.30 5.29 -6.13
CA ILE A 50 -17.32 4.97 -7.18
C ILE A 50 -16.98 3.47 -7.11
N PRO A 51 -17.19 2.69 -8.18
CA PRO A 51 -17.14 1.23 -8.10
C PRO A 51 -15.72 0.68 -7.90
N PHE A 52 -14.69 1.37 -8.43
CA PHE A 52 -13.30 0.96 -8.33
C PHE A 52 -12.49 1.93 -7.48
N LYS A 53 -11.94 1.43 -6.36
CA LYS A 53 -11.23 2.22 -5.36
C LYS A 53 -9.82 1.69 -5.12
N ILE A 54 -8.83 2.57 -5.27
CA ILE A 54 -7.42 2.33 -4.93
C ILE A 54 -7.08 3.11 -3.67
N LEU A 55 -6.65 2.41 -2.63
CA LEU A 55 -6.18 3.00 -1.37
C LEU A 55 -4.65 3.13 -1.38
N LEU A 56 -4.16 4.32 -1.05
CA LEU A 56 -2.77 4.62 -0.76
C LEU A 56 -2.60 4.63 0.76
N SER A 57 -1.92 3.60 1.28
CA SER A 57 -1.62 3.51 2.71
C SER A 57 -0.21 3.00 2.91
N HIS A 58 0.64 3.78 3.56
CA HIS A 58 2.07 3.51 3.59
C HIS A 58 2.42 2.19 4.31
N ASP A 59 1.88 1.96 5.52
CA ASP A 59 2.15 0.76 6.31
C ASP A 59 1.16 -0.37 5.92
N PRO A 60 1.65 -1.54 5.45
CA PRO A 60 0.79 -2.63 4.99
C PRO A 60 -0.05 -3.28 6.11
N SER A 61 0.23 -2.99 7.38
CA SER A 61 -0.54 -3.52 8.51
C SER A 61 -1.96 -2.94 8.54
N HIS A 62 -2.13 -1.70 8.07
CA HIS A 62 -3.43 -1.04 7.94
C HIS A 62 -4.43 -1.89 7.15
N TRP A 63 -3.96 -2.54 6.09
CA TRP A 63 -4.82 -3.36 5.24
C TRP A 63 -5.46 -4.52 6.00
N ALA A 64 -4.68 -5.23 6.82
CA ALA A 64 -5.19 -6.36 7.58
C ALA A 64 -6.01 -5.95 8.81
N GLU A 65 -5.72 -4.78 9.38
CA GLU A 65 -6.34 -4.28 10.62
C GLU A 65 -7.67 -3.55 10.38
N GLU A 66 -7.78 -2.76 9.30
CA GLU A 66 -8.97 -1.94 9.05
C GLU A 66 -9.61 -2.21 7.68
N VAL A 67 -8.85 -2.46 6.62
CA VAL A 67 -9.40 -2.50 5.23
C VAL A 67 -10.10 -3.82 4.92
N VAL A 68 -9.45 -4.95 5.23
CA VAL A 68 -10.00 -6.29 4.98
C VAL A 68 -11.32 -6.47 5.73
N GLY A 69 -12.32 -7.02 5.05
CA GLY A 69 -13.66 -7.24 5.60
C GLY A 69 -14.64 -6.08 5.46
N GLN A 70 -14.18 -4.86 5.09
CA GLN A 70 -15.10 -3.75 4.80
C GLN A 70 -15.72 -3.81 3.40
N GLY A 71 -15.09 -4.52 2.46
CA GLY A 71 -15.60 -4.79 1.11
C GLY A 71 -15.67 -3.55 0.19
N GLN A 72 -15.00 -2.45 0.56
CA GLN A 72 -15.10 -1.17 -0.14
C GLN A 72 -13.87 -0.82 -0.97
N ILE A 73 -12.72 -1.49 -0.77
CA ILE A 73 -11.44 -1.17 -1.42
C ILE A 73 -11.00 -2.34 -2.31
N ASN A 74 -10.76 -2.08 -3.59
CA ASN A 74 -10.33 -3.13 -4.52
C ASN A 74 -8.82 -3.40 -4.41
N LEU A 75 -8.02 -2.35 -4.34
CA LEU A 75 -6.57 -2.43 -4.31
C LEU A 75 -5.99 -1.47 -3.28
N THR A 76 -5.11 -1.96 -2.41
CA THR A 76 -4.30 -1.13 -1.51
C THR A 76 -2.85 -1.18 -1.94
N LEU A 77 -2.22 -0.01 -2.08
CA LEU A 77 -0.82 0.16 -2.41
C LEU A 77 -0.06 0.62 -1.17
N SER A 78 0.91 -0.19 -0.74
CA SER A 78 1.73 0.04 0.44
C SER A 78 3.22 -0.07 0.16
N GLY A 79 4.01 0.38 1.12
CA GLY A 79 5.47 0.28 1.10
C GLY A 79 6.00 -0.03 2.50
N HIS A 80 6.74 0.91 3.08
CA HIS A 80 7.21 0.91 4.47
C HIS A 80 8.28 -0.13 4.84
N THR A 81 8.17 -1.37 4.39
CA THR A 81 8.99 -2.48 4.90
C THR A 81 10.41 -2.50 4.34
N HIS A 82 10.59 -2.05 3.09
CA HIS A 82 11.83 -2.17 2.31
C HIS A 82 12.42 -3.59 2.25
N GLY A 83 11.66 -4.62 2.64
CA GLY A 83 12.19 -5.95 2.93
C GLY A 83 13.32 -5.97 3.97
N MET A 84 13.35 -5.00 4.90
CA MET A 84 14.48 -4.72 5.81
C MET A 84 15.82 -4.49 5.08
N GLN A 85 15.78 -4.22 3.77
CA GLN A 85 16.93 -4.12 2.89
C GLN A 85 17.79 -5.39 2.83
N ALA A 86 17.28 -6.53 3.30
CA ALA A 86 17.99 -7.79 3.36
C ALA A 86 17.04 -8.96 3.10
N GLY A 87 17.43 -9.87 2.21
CA GLY A 87 16.64 -11.06 1.92
C GLY A 87 17.29 -11.96 0.89
N ILE A 88 16.59 -13.04 0.57
CA ILE A 88 16.96 -14.02 -0.42
C ILE A 88 15.82 -14.11 -1.42
N GLN A 89 16.12 -13.91 -2.69
CA GLN A 89 15.17 -14.06 -3.80
C GLN A 89 15.70 -15.16 -4.73
N LEU A 90 15.10 -16.35 -4.65
CA LEU A 90 15.50 -17.55 -5.39
C LEU A 90 14.29 -18.09 -6.17
N LYS A 91 14.25 -17.84 -7.48
CA LYS A 91 13.19 -18.27 -8.40
C LYS A 91 11.79 -17.96 -7.86
N ASN A 92 11.16 -18.89 -7.16
CA ASN A 92 9.79 -18.82 -6.66
C ASN A 92 9.73 -18.64 -5.13
N LYS A 93 10.86 -18.36 -4.48
CA LYS A 93 10.94 -18.16 -3.04
C LYS A 93 11.55 -16.81 -2.73
N GLU A 94 10.78 -16.02 -2.00
CA GLU A 94 11.25 -14.79 -1.39
C GLU A 94 11.26 -14.95 0.12
N TRP A 95 12.34 -14.50 0.75
CA TRP A 95 12.49 -14.54 2.19
C TRP A 95 13.24 -13.31 2.68
N SER A 96 12.80 -12.75 3.79
CA SER A 96 13.48 -11.67 4.50
C SER A 96 13.19 -11.78 5.99
N PRO A 97 14.11 -11.39 6.89
CA PRO A 97 13.85 -11.30 8.32
C PRO A 97 12.66 -10.38 8.66
N ILE A 98 12.29 -9.46 7.77
CA ILE A 98 11.13 -8.59 7.97
C ILE A 98 9.82 -9.36 8.22
N LYS A 99 9.73 -10.60 7.71
CA LYS A 99 8.52 -11.43 7.80
C LYS A 99 8.11 -11.75 9.24
N PHE A 100 9.06 -11.68 10.18
CA PHE A 100 8.79 -11.93 11.60
C PHE A 100 8.11 -10.73 12.28
N LYS A 101 8.15 -9.56 11.65
CA LYS A 101 7.47 -8.35 12.11
C LYS A 101 6.25 -8.01 11.26
N TYR A 102 6.36 -8.14 9.94
CA TYR A 102 5.28 -7.85 8.99
C TYR A 102 4.90 -9.12 8.22
N PRO A 103 3.66 -9.64 8.40
CA PRO A 103 3.17 -10.76 7.61
C PRO A 103 3.12 -10.44 6.10
N HIS A 104 2.74 -9.20 5.77
CA HIS A 104 2.73 -8.64 4.42
C HIS A 104 3.92 -7.70 4.26
N TRP A 105 4.86 -8.04 3.39
CA TRP A 105 6.14 -7.32 3.34
C TRP A 105 6.72 -7.12 1.95
N ALA A 106 6.31 -7.88 0.94
CA ALA A 106 6.63 -7.62 -0.46
C ALA A 106 5.65 -8.35 -1.38
N GLY A 107 5.33 -7.75 -2.53
CA GLY A 107 4.52 -8.38 -3.56
C GLY A 107 3.01 -8.23 -3.34
N LEU A 108 2.26 -9.06 -4.06
CA LEU A 108 0.79 -9.04 -4.09
C LEU A 108 0.21 -10.06 -3.10
N TYR A 109 -0.76 -9.60 -2.32
CA TYR A 109 -1.57 -10.39 -1.41
C TYR A 109 -3.05 -10.19 -1.74
N GLU A 110 -3.85 -11.22 -1.48
CA GLU A 110 -5.29 -11.20 -1.72
C GLU A 110 -6.01 -11.77 -0.49
N LYS A 111 -7.10 -11.12 -0.09
CA LYS A 111 -8.05 -11.68 0.87
C LYS A 111 -9.44 -11.14 0.60
N GLU A 112 -10.42 -12.04 0.49
CA GLU A 112 -11.85 -11.69 0.33
C GLU A 112 -12.11 -10.77 -0.87
N GLY A 113 -11.42 -11.00 -1.99
CA GLY A 113 -11.54 -10.18 -3.21
C GLY A 113 -10.92 -8.78 -3.11
N GLN A 114 -10.23 -8.47 -2.02
CA GLN A 114 -9.44 -7.25 -1.85
C GLN A 114 -7.96 -7.57 -2.02
N TYR A 115 -7.22 -6.67 -2.66
CA TYR A 115 -5.80 -6.83 -2.96
C TYR A 115 -4.94 -5.86 -2.16
N LEU A 116 -3.76 -6.31 -1.74
CA LEU A 116 -2.69 -5.50 -1.17
C LEU A 116 -1.42 -5.72 -1.99
N TYR A 117 -0.83 -4.65 -2.49
CA TYR A 117 0.49 -4.69 -3.10
C TYR A 117 1.50 -3.93 -2.24
N VAL A 118 2.54 -4.62 -1.77
CA VAL A 118 3.61 -4.03 -0.95
C VAL A 118 4.86 -3.86 -1.80
N ASN A 119 5.16 -2.61 -2.16
CA ASN A 119 6.34 -2.26 -2.93
C ASN A 119 7.59 -2.16 -2.04
N ARG A 120 8.73 -2.67 -2.52
CA ARG A 120 10.01 -2.70 -1.80
C ARG A 120 10.74 -1.34 -1.73
N GLY A 121 10.20 -0.33 -2.39
CA GLY A 121 10.68 1.05 -2.40
C GLY A 121 11.96 1.25 -3.23
N LEU A 122 12.14 2.48 -3.73
CA LEU A 122 13.35 2.91 -4.43
C LEU A 122 14.49 3.32 -3.48
N GLY A 123 14.13 3.89 -2.32
CA GLY A 123 15.09 4.44 -1.36
C GLY A 123 15.70 3.40 -0.42
N TRP A 124 16.29 3.90 0.66
CA TRP A 124 16.94 3.10 1.69
C TRP A 124 16.61 3.65 3.09
N LEU A 125 16.79 2.80 4.11
CA LEU A 125 16.56 3.15 5.51
C LEU A 125 17.89 3.11 6.28
N GLY A 126 18.42 4.27 6.64
CA GLY A 126 19.66 4.43 7.43
C GLY A 126 20.95 4.03 6.71
N PHE A 127 21.04 2.78 6.25
CA PHE A 127 22.17 2.25 5.48
C PHE A 127 21.85 2.25 3.98
N PRO A 128 22.69 2.87 3.11
CA PRO A 128 22.47 2.98 1.67
C PRO A 128 22.86 1.70 0.90
N GLY A 129 22.38 0.54 1.34
CA GLY A 129 22.68 -0.74 0.71
C GLY A 129 21.59 -1.77 0.92
N ARG A 130 21.50 -2.71 -0.04
CA ARG A 130 20.50 -3.78 -0.08
C ARG A 130 21.16 -5.12 -0.39
N ILE A 131 20.82 -6.18 0.34
CA ILE A 131 21.32 -7.55 0.12
C ILE A 131 20.15 -8.41 -0.34
N GLY A 132 20.17 -8.86 -1.60
CA GLY A 132 19.11 -9.71 -2.15
C GLY A 132 17.70 -9.11 -2.14
N MET A 133 17.59 -7.78 -1.97
CA MET A 133 16.32 -7.03 -1.88
C MET A 133 16.36 -5.79 -2.79
N ARG A 134 16.43 -6.02 -4.10
CA ARG A 134 16.62 -4.94 -5.09
C ARG A 134 15.46 -3.92 -5.04
N PRO A 135 15.75 -2.62 -5.28
CA PRO A 135 14.70 -1.62 -5.52
C PRO A 135 13.84 -2.01 -6.72
N GLU A 136 12.58 -1.55 -6.75
CA GLU A 136 11.66 -1.86 -7.83
C GLU A 136 10.75 -0.69 -8.21
N ILE A 137 10.35 -0.68 -9.48
CA ILE A 137 9.26 0.14 -10.02
C ILE A 137 8.23 -0.85 -10.52
N THR A 138 7.01 -0.75 -10.01
CA THR A 138 5.92 -1.66 -10.36
C THR A 138 5.03 -1.01 -11.41
N LEU A 139 4.72 -1.75 -12.46
CA LEU A 139 3.65 -1.45 -13.39
C LEU A 139 2.44 -2.30 -13.00
N ILE A 140 1.28 -1.66 -12.82
CA ILE A 140 0.00 -2.33 -12.58
C ILE A 140 -0.89 -1.96 -13.76
N GLU A 141 -1.42 -2.98 -14.44
CA GLU A 141 -2.32 -2.85 -15.56
C GLU A 141 -3.69 -3.39 -15.15
N PHE A 142 -4.74 -2.68 -15.54
CA PHE A 142 -6.14 -3.08 -15.34
C PHE A 142 -6.71 -3.44 -16.71
N GLU A 143 -7.48 -4.54 -16.78
CA GLU A 143 -8.17 -5.01 -17.99
C GLU A 143 -9.67 -4.75 -17.92
#